data_AF-A0A803K1U0-F1
#
_entry.id   AF-A0A803K1U0-F1
#
_cell.length_a   1.000
_cell.length_b   1.000
_cell.length_c   1.000
_cell.angle_alpha   90.00
_cell.angle_beta   90.00
_cell.angle_gamma   90.00
#
_symmetry.space_group_name_H-M   'P 1'
#
loop_
_entity.id
_entity.type
_entity.pdbx_description
1 polymer ?
#
loop_
_entity_poly.entity_id
_entity_poly.type
_entity_poly.pdbx_seq_one_letter_code
_entity_poly.pdbx_strand_id
1 'polypeptide(L)'
;MMFSLGDARRPLHETAVLVEDIVHTQLINLLQQAAEVSQMRGARVISAEDLLFLMRRDKKKLRRLLKYMVFRDYKSKVLKGIEEEDIEEKFNSSNNNANKRQKLAQDFLNSIDQTGELLALMEDDEIDEVKQERMERAEKQTRAMDPAQYAEFCESRQLSFSKKASKFRDWLDCSSMEIKPNAVAMEILAYLAYESVAQLVDLALLVKQDMTPKTCDPFTHAVSATYIQSRNTAELLAQTAPLKSCPDTPENTPPATPNPPSVGAQHQGKGQAGALGNGVDSNKAKQRKRKKSAAAGGTEANSDAIQPGHIREAIRRYSHKIGPLSPFTPRWLRNGRAYFSSFLFAGTSIRKQNKL
;
A
#
# COMPACT_ATOMS: atom_id res chain seq x y z
N MET A 1 9.76 4.84 -8.54
CA MET A 1 9.13 4.68 -7.21
C MET A 1 8.68 3.24 -6.96
N MET A 2 7.63 2.69 -7.58
CA MET A 2 7.20 1.31 -7.27
C MET A 2 8.30 0.24 -7.50
N PHE A 3 9.01 0.27 -8.64
CA PHE A 3 10.17 -0.61 -8.89
C PHE A 3 11.21 -0.56 -7.74
N SER A 4 11.65 0.65 -7.38
CA SER A 4 12.58 0.92 -6.28
C SER A 4 12.06 0.60 -4.86
N LEU A 5 10.80 0.18 -4.73
CA LEU A 5 10.16 -0.25 -3.49
C LEU A 5 9.96 -1.79 -3.44
N GLY A 6 10.26 -2.50 -4.53
CA GLY A 6 10.19 -3.95 -4.64
C GLY A 6 9.17 -4.49 -5.65
N ASP A 7 8.50 -3.62 -6.43
CA ASP A 7 7.73 -4.04 -7.62
C ASP A 7 8.66 -4.40 -8.79
N ALA A 8 8.12 -4.99 -9.86
CA ALA A 8 8.85 -5.26 -11.09
C ALA A 8 9.45 -3.98 -11.72
N ARG A 9 10.51 -4.15 -12.52
CA ARG A 9 11.19 -3.06 -13.27
C ARG A 9 10.24 -2.21 -14.11
N ARG A 10 9.17 -2.82 -14.62
CA ARG A 10 8.05 -2.12 -15.27
C ARG A 10 6.75 -2.45 -14.52
N PRO A 11 6.36 -1.63 -13.52
CA PRO A 11 5.06 -1.72 -12.86
C PRO A 11 3.93 -1.70 -13.89
N LEU A 12 2.84 -2.41 -13.62
CA LEU A 12 1.66 -2.35 -14.48
C LEU A 12 1.02 -0.97 -14.39
N HIS A 13 0.64 -0.42 -15.54
CA HIS A 13 0.03 0.91 -15.61
C HIS A 13 -1.28 0.98 -14.81
N GLU A 14 -2.12 -0.05 -14.89
CA GLU A 14 -3.38 -0.14 -14.13
C GLU A 14 -3.15 -0.14 -12.61
N THR A 15 -2.11 -0.83 -12.13
CA THR A 15 -1.73 -0.83 -10.71
C THR A 15 -1.21 0.56 -10.30
N ALA A 16 -0.42 1.21 -11.16
CA ALA A 16 0.10 2.54 -10.89
C ALA A 16 -1.01 3.60 -10.81
N VAL A 17 -2.02 3.54 -11.70
CA VAL A 17 -3.20 4.42 -11.67
C VAL A 17 -4.01 4.18 -10.39
N LEU A 18 -4.30 2.93 -10.03
CA LEU A 18 -5.00 2.62 -8.78
C LEU A 18 -4.24 3.14 -7.55
N VAL A 19 -2.91 3.01 -7.51
CA VAL A 19 -2.07 3.57 -6.44
C VAL A 19 -2.11 5.10 -6.44
N GLU A 20 -2.14 5.74 -7.60
CA GLU A 20 -2.27 7.19 -7.74
C GLU A 20 -3.59 7.69 -7.13
N ASP A 21 -4.73 7.10 -7.52
CA ASP A 21 -6.07 7.47 -7.02
C ASP A 21 -6.18 7.36 -5.49
N ILE A 22 -5.63 6.27 -4.92
CA ILE A 22 -5.64 6.03 -3.47
C ILE A 22 -4.81 7.09 -2.74
N VAL A 23 -3.59 7.37 -3.23
CA VAL A 23 -2.67 8.32 -2.59
C VAL A 23 -3.16 9.75 -2.76
N HIS A 24 -3.74 10.10 -3.91
CA HIS A 24 -4.42 11.37 -4.13
C HIS A 24 -5.51 11.61 -3.10
N THR A 25 -6.48 10.68 -3.01
CA THR A 25 -7.60 10.74 -2.06
C THR A 25 -7.11 10.89 -0.61
N GLN A 26 -6.07 10.15 -0.22
CA GLN A 26 -5.50 10.23 1.13
C GLN A 26 -4.83 11.58 1.43
N LEU A 27 -4.18 12.19 0.44
CA LEU A 27 -3.52 13.49 0.61
C LEU A 27 -4.51 14.65 0.59
N ILE A 28 -5.56 14.61 -0.24
CA ILE A 28 -6.65 15.59 -0.20
C ILE A 28 -7.33 15.58 1.17
N ASN A 29 -7.68 14.40 1.70
CA ASN A 29 -8.29 14.26 3.02
C ASN A 29 -7.38 14.75 4.18
N LEU A 30 -6.06 14.54 4.07
CA LEU A 30 -5.08 15.10 5.00
C LEU A 30 -5.02 16.63 4.89
N LEU A 31 -4.99 17.15 3.67
CA LEU A 31 -4.81 18.57 3.37
C LEU A 31 -6.03 19.39 3.82
N GLN A 32 -7.24 18.85 3.67
CA GLN A 32 -8.48 19.42 4.21
C GLN A 32 -8.45 19.50 5.74
N GLN A 33 -8.10 18.40 6.43
CA GLN A 33 -7.94 18.41 7.89
C GLN A 33 -6.84 19.39 8.37
N ALA A 34 -5.78 19.56 7.59
CA ALA A 34 -4.71 20.51 7.90
C ALA A 34 -5.15 21.97 7.69
N ALA A 35 -6.04 22.23 6.73
CA ALA A 35 -6.69 23.53 6.58
C ALA A 35 -7.58 23.86 7.79
N GLU A 36 -8.41 22.92 8.24
CA GLU A 36 -9.25 23.06 9.44
C GLU A 36 -8.40 23.33 10.70
N VAL A 37 -7.30 22.60 10.91
CA VAL A 37 -6.37 22.85 12.03
C VAL A 37 -5.73 24.24 11.93
N SER A 38 -5.28 24.65 10.74
CA SER A 38 -4.72 26.00 10.53
C SER A 38 -5.76 27.10 10.82
N GLN A 39 -7.01 26.90 10.38
CA GLN A 39 -8.13 27.82 10.60
C GLN A 39 -8.45 27.96 12.10
N MET A 40 -8.46 26.84 12.84
CA MET A 40 -8.68 26.85 14.30
C MET A 40 -7.55 27.53 15.08
N ARG A 41 -6.32 27.57 14.54
CA ARG A 41 -5.21 28.38 15.07
C ARG A 41 -5.32 29.87 14.68
N GLY A 42 -6.28 30.25 13.83
CA GLY A 42 -6.39 31.60 13.26
C GLY A 42 -5.34 31.92 12.18
N ALA A 43 -4.66 30.90 11.64
CA ALA A 43 -3.62 31.05 10.63
C ALA A 43 -4.20 30.93 9.21
N ARG A 44 -3.70 31.77 8.28
CA ARG A 44 -4.15 31.82 6.87
C ARG A 44 -3.34 30.93 5.92
N VAL A 45 -2.45 30.09 6.46
CA VAL A 45 -1.49 29.28 5.70
C VAL A 45 -1.24 27.98 6.46
N ILE A 46 -1.37 26.84 5.78
CA ILE A 46 -1.07 25.53 6.40
C ILE A 46 0.44 25.43 6.59
N SER A 47 0.84 25.23 7.84
CA SER A 47 2.23 25.18 8.31
C SER A 47 2.68 23.73 8.52
N ALA A 48 3.94 23.54 8.93
CA ALA A 48 4.43 22.22 9.33
C ALA A 48 3.75 21.72 10.61
N GLU A 49 3.45 22.62 11.55
CA GLU A 49 2.82 22.32 12.84
C GLU A 49 1.45 21.66 12.67
N ASP A 50 0.67 22.09 11.68
CA ASP A 50 -0.68 21.55 11.40
C ASP A 50 -0.61 20.07 11.00
N LEU A 51 0.40 19.71 10.20
CA LEU A 51 0.67 18.33 9.79
C LEU A 51 1.26 17.49 10.93
N LEU A 52 2.20 18.06 11.71
CA LEU A 52 2.77 17.41 12.90
C LEU A 52 1.68 17.13 13.94
N PHE A 53 0.76 18.07 14.15
CA PHE A 53 -0.39 17.91 15.04
C PHE A 53 -1.28 16.74 14.62
N LEU A 54 -1.65 16.64 13.34
CA LEU A 54 -2.47 15.53 12.84
C LEU A 54 -1.74 14.18 12.99
N MET A 55 -0.41 14.15 12.78
CA MET A 55 0.41 12.95 12.91
C MET A 55 0.73 12.52 14.35
N ARG A 56 0.52 13.37 15.36
CA ARG A 56 0.91 13.12 16.78
C ARG A 56 0.44 11.79 17.38
N ARG A 57 -0.62 11.19 16.84
CA ARG A 57 -1.17 9.90 17.29
C ARG A 57 -0.27 8.71 16.91
N ASP A 58 0.51 8.82 15.84
CA ASP A 58 1.43 7.78 15.38
C ASP A 58 2.88 8.22 15.59
N LYS A 59 3.37 7.97 16.80
CA LYS A 59 4.73 8.28 17.26
C LYS A 59 5.81 7.73 16.31
N LYS A 60 5.64 6.51 15.76
CA LYS A 60 6.62 5.90 14.85
C LYS A 60 6.65 6.60 13.49
N LYS A 61 5.49 6.94 12.90
CA LYS A 61 5.43 7.75 11.67
C LYS A 61 5.93 9.18 11.87
N LEU A 62 5.60 9.80 13.02
CA LEU A 62 6.06 11.14 13.38
C LEU A 62 7.59 11.18 13.53
N ARG A 63 8.19 10.27 14.31
CA ARG A 63 9.66 10.14 14.43
C ARG A 63 10.33 9.98 13.07
N ARG A 64 9.79 9.11 12.19
CA ARG A 64 10.32 8.92 10.83
C ARG A 64 10.25 10.21 10.00
N LEU A 65 9.17 10.98 10.09
CA LEU A 65 9.04 12.29 9.43
C LEU A 65 10.11 13.27 9.94
N LEU A 66 10.32 13.35 11.26
CA LEU A 66 11.30 14.25 11.88
C LEU A 66 12.73 13.89 11.44
N LYS A 67 13.13 12.61 11.55
CA LYS A 67 14.43 12.11 11.05
C LYS A 67 14.61 12.40 9.55
N TYR A 68 13.55 12.27 8.74
CA TYR A 68 13.58 12.61 7.31
C TYR A 68 13.71 14.13 7.04
N MET A 69 13.07 15.01 7.83
CA MET A 69 13.20 16.46 7.66
C MET A 69 14.64 16.92 7.92
N VAL A 70 15.29 16.40 8.98
CA VAL A 70 16.71 16.63 9.27
C VAL A 70 17.59 16.15 8.11
N PHE A 71 17.39 14.92 7.63
CA PHE A 71 18.16 14.38 6.51
C PHE A 71 17.96 15.18 5.20
N ARG A 72 16.75 15.68 4.94
CA ARG A 72 16.47 16.53 3.76
C ARG A 72 17.20 17.87 3.85
N ASP A 73 17.24 18.50 5.02
CA ASP A 73 18.01 19.73 5.22
C ASP A 73 19.51 19.48 5.06
N TYR A 74 20.04 18.39 5.62
CA TYR A 74 21.43 17.97 5.42
C TYR A 74 21.75 17.76 3.92
N LYS A 75 20.96 16.95 3.21
CA LYS A 75 21.13 16.72 1.77
C LYS A 75 21.05 18.01 0.95
N SER A 76 20.19 18.94 1.34
CA SER A 76 20.03 20.24 0.67
C SER A 76 21.20 21.19 0.94
N LYS A 77 21.93 21.05 2.07
CA LYS A 77 23.20 21.74 2.32
C LYS A 77 24.31 21.16 1.45
N VAL A 78 24.51 19.84 1.49
CA VAL A 78 25.58 19.15 0.72
C VAL A 78 25.44 19.42 -0.78
N LEU A 79 24.24 19.30 -1.35
CA LEU A 79 24.01 19.52 -2.78
C LEU A 79 24.16 20.99 -3.21
N LYS A 80 24.13 21.95 -2.27
CA LYS A 80 24.34 23.38 -2.53
C LYS A 80 25.76 23.85 -2.20
N GLY A 81 26.56 23.01 -1.55
CA GLY A 81 27.88 23.36 -1.00
C GLY A 81 28.97 22.46 -1.53
N ILE A 82 29.09 22.36 -2.87
CA ILE A 82 30.31 21.85 -3.51
C ILE A 82 31.27 23.04 -3.68
N GLU A 83 31.88 23.42 -2.57
CA GLU A 83 33.28 23.86 -2.56
C GLU A 83 34.00 22.79 -1.72
N GLU A 84 35.04 22.21 -2.30
CA GLU A 84 35.51 20.85 -1.98
C GLU A 84 36.67 20.88 -0.97
N GLU A 85 36.38 21.24 0.28
CA GLU A 85 37.26 21.03 1.44
C GLU A 85 36.42 21.01 2.75
N ASP A 86 36.87 20.29 3.78
CA ASP A 86 36.27 20.18 5.13
C ASP A 86 34.84 19.61 5.26
N ILE A 87 34.67 18.33 4.86
CA ILE A 87 33.44 17.56 5.12
C ILE A 87 33.38 17.01 6.57
N GLU A 88 34.52 16.74 7.21
CA GLU A 88 34.56 15.93 8.44
C GLU A 88 34.25 16.70 9.75
N GLU A 89 34.64 17.98 9.90
CA GLU A 89 34.38 18.73 11.14
C GLU A 89 32.92 19.20 11.32
N LYS A 90 32.11 19.16 10.25
CA LYS A 90 30.75 19.73 10.24
C LYS A 90 29.67 18.90 10.93
N PHE A 91 30.01 17.73 11.49
CA PHE A 91 29.05 16.91 12.23
C PHE A 91 28.60 17.57 13.56
N ASN A 92 29.50 18.31 14.21
CA ASN A 92 29.27 18.87 15.55
C ASN A 92 29.13 20.41 15.60
N SER A 93 29.29 21.14 14.49
CA SER A 93 29.24 22.62 14.48
C SER A 93 28.28 23.23 13.44
N SER A 94 27.17 23.77 13.96
CA SER A 94 26.40 24.95 13.49
C SER A 94 26.11 25.17 12.00
N ASN A 95 24.82 25.19 11.61
CA ASN A 95 24.30 26.38 10.90
C ASN A 95 22.76 26.57 10.97
N ASN A 96 22.34 27.85 11.01
CA ASN A 96 21.14 28.34 11.66
C ASN A 96 19.78 27.89 11.07
N ASN A 97 19.57 27.86 9.75
CA ASN A 97 18.20 27.73 9.22
C ASN A 97 17.61 26.30 9.27
N ALA A 98 18.44 25.26 9.15
CA ALA A 98 17.98 23.89 9.38
C ALA A 98 17.67 23.67 10.87
N ASN A 99 18.56 24.14 11.74
CA ASN A 99 18.40 24.09 13.19
C ASN A 99 17.15 24.88 13.63
N LYS A 100 16.83 26.02 13.00
CA LYS A 100 15.56 26.74 13.22
C LYS A 100 14.33 25.89 12.90
N ARG A 101 14.30 25.20 11.75
CA ARG A 101 13.13 24.37 11.39
C ARG A 101 12.97 23.16 12.32
N GLN A 102 14.08 22.51 12.67
CA GLN A 102 14.10 21.43 13.66
C GLN A 102 13.66 21.94 15.04
N LYS A 103 14.16 23.11 15.46
CA LYS A 103 13.79 23.75 16.72
C LYS A 103 12.33 24.17 16.75
N LEU A 104 11.78 24.75 15.69
CA LEU A 104 10.34 25.07 15.61
C LEU A 104 9.48 23.80 15.72
N ALA A 105 9.89 22.70 15.11
CA ALA A 105 9.20 21.42 15.28
C ALA A 105 9.33 20.89 16.72
N GLN A 106 10.49 21.02 17.35
CA GLN A 106 10.72 20.66 18.77
C GLN A 106 9.86 21.51 19.72
N ASP A 107 9.95 22.83 19.62
CA ASP A 107 9.23 23.80 20.45
C ASP A 107 7.71 23.58 20.31
N PHE A 108 7.22 23.33 19.10
CA PHE A 108 5.83 22.94 18.84
C PHE A 108 5.44 21.62 19.51
N LEU A 109 6.22 20.54 19.30
CA LEU A 109 5.93 19.25 19.92
C LEU A 109 5.92 19.36 21.45
N ASN A 110 6.87 20.07 22.04
CA ASN A 110 6.93 20.35 23.48
C ASN A 110 5.65 21.07 23.97
N SER A 111 5.12 22.02 23.20
CA SER A 111 3.89 22.75 23.56
C SER A 111 2.61 21.90 23.53
N ILE A 112 2.60 20.77 22.82
CA ILE A 112 1.46 19.85 22.73
C ILE A 112 1.68 18.53 23.50
N ASP A 113 2.86 18.34 24.10
CA ASP A 113 3.22 17.11 24.79
C ASP A 113 2.69 17.07 26.22
N GLN A 114 1.50 16.52 26.37
CA GLN A 114 0.84 16.31 27.67
C GLN A 114 1.39 15.07 28.41
N THR A 115 2.23 14.24 27.78
CA THR A 115 2.64 12.94 28.33
C THR A 115 4.16 12.78 28.49
N GLY A 116 4.97 13.67 27.91
CA GLY A 116 6.43 13.56 27.81
C GLY A 116 6.90 12.59 26.71
N GLU A 117 5.97 11.96 25.98
CA GLU A 117 6.27 10.91 25.01
C GLU A 117 6.54 11.44 23.59
N LEU A 118 6.22 12.70 23.29
CA LEU A 118 6.54 13.33 22.00
C LEU A 118 7.96 13.91 22.00
N LEU A 119 8.39 14.50 23.13
CA LEU A 119 9.77 14.97 23.34
C LEU A 119 10.77 13.83 23.16
N ALA A 120 10.51 12.68 23.80
CA ALA A 120 11.34 11.48 23.71
C ALA A 120 11.51 10.93 22.26
N LEU A 121 10.68 11.33 21.30
CA LEU A 121 10.83 10.90 19.90
C LEU A 121 12.05 11.50 19.20
N MET A 122 12.53 12.65 19.70
CA MET A 122 13.65 13.41 19.12
C MET A 122 15.01 12.90 19.60
N GLU A 123 15.06 12.36 20.83
CA GLU A 123 16.27 11.86 21.50
C GLU A 123 16.50 10.36 21.27
N ASP A 124 15.44 9.61 20.91
CA ASP A 124 15.50 8.16 20.74
C ASP A 124 16.04 7.72 19.36
N ASP A 125 17.24 7.15 19.39
CA ASP A 125 17.92 6.54 18.26
C ASP A 125 17.39 5.15 17.85
N GLU A 126 16.21 4.73 18.34
CA GLU A 126 15.51 3.51 17.89
C GLU A 126 15.55 3.35 16.36
N ILE A 127 15.98 2.17 15.92
CA ILE A 127 16.05 1.75 14.53
C ILE A 127 14.63 1.69 13.97
N ASP A 128 14.40 2.40 12.86
CA ASP A 128 13.13 2.34 12.15
C ASP A 128 13.02 1.03 11.35
N GLU A 129 12.46 -0.01 12.00
CA GLU A 129 12.24 -1.35 11.46
C GLU A 129 11.71 -1.33 10.01
N VAL A 130 10.74 -0.46 9.70
CA VAL A 130 10.13 -0.37 8.36
C VAL A 130 11.11 0.15 7.32
N LYS A 131 11.99 1.09 7.69
CA LYS A 131 13.05 1.59 6.79
C LYS A 131 14.18 0.57 6.65
N GLN A 132 14.51 -0.15 7.71
CA GLN A 132 15.49 -1.22 7.71
C GLN A 132 15.03 -2.37 6.79
N GLU A 133 13.81 -2.89 6.95
CA GLU A 133 13.23 -3.94 6.08
C GLU A 133 13.23 -3.54 4.60
N ARG A 134 12.87 -2.28 4.29
CA ARG A 134 12.91 -1.75 2.92
C ARG A 134 14.34 -1.65 2.38
N MET A 135 15.32 -1.33 3.23
CA MET A 135 16.74 -1.26 2.84
C MET A 135 17.31 -2.65 2.57
N GLU A 136 17.03 -3.63 3.43
CA GLU A 136 17.42 -5.03 3.23
C GLU A 136 16.77 -5.64 1.99
N ARG A 137 15.52 -5.29 1.69
CA ARG A 137 14.85 -5.73 0.45
C ARG A 137 15.53 -5.16 -0.79
N ALA A 138 15.88 -3.87 -0.78
CA ALA A 138 16.61 -3.24 -1.87
C ALA A 138 18.01 -3.84 -2.04
N GLU A 139 18.73 -4.11 -0.94
CA GLU A 139 20.04 -4.75 -0.95
C GLU A 139 19.98 -6.14 -1.62
N LYS A 140 19.06 -7.01 -1.16
CA LYS A 140 18.80 -8.33 -1.75
C LYS A 140 18.47 -8.24 -3.24
N GLN A 141 17.65 -7.25 -3.65
CA GLN A 141 17.28 -7.02 -5.04
C GLN A 141 18.49 -6.61 -5.90
N THR A 142 19.43 -5.81 -5.36
CA THR A 142 20.60 -5.33 -6.09
C THR A 142 21.70 -6.37 -6.31
N ARG A 143 21.76 -7.46 -5.51
CA ARG A 143 22.79 -8.51 -5.65
C ARG A 143 22.80 -9.21 -7.02
N ALA A 144 21.67 -9.22 -7.72
CA ALA A 144 21.50 -9.89 -9.01
C ALA A 144 21.46 -8.91 -10.21
N MET A 145 21.69 -7.62 -9.99
CA MET A 145 21.65 -6.60 -11.05
C MET A 145 22.97 -6.48 -11.80
N ASP A 146 22.90 -6.33 -13.12
CA ASP A 146 24.02 -5.83 -13.91
C ASP A 146 24.23 -4.30 -13.66
N PRO A 147 25.38 -3.71 -14.06
CA PRO A 147 25.66 -2.30 -13.82
C PRO A 147 24.64 -1.32 -14.40
N ALA A 148 24.01 -1.63 -15.54
CA ALA A 148 23.00 -0.77 -16.16
C ALA A 148 21.65 -0.86 -15.42
N GLN A 149 21.27 -2.07 -14.98
CA GLN A 149 20.12 -2.27 -14.11
C GLN A 149 20.29 -1.57 -12.76
N TYR A 150 21.48 -1.65 -12.17
CA TYR A 150 21.80 -0.99 -10.91
C TYR A 150 21.74 0.54 -11.03
N ALA A 151 22.20 1.12 -12.15
CA ALA A 151 22.07 2.55 -12.44
C ALA A 151 20.59 2.99 -12.53
N GLU A 152 19.76 2.29 -13.31
CA GLU A 152 18.32 2.57 -13.43
C GLU A 152 17.59 2.41 -12.09
N PHE A 153 17.99 1.44 -11.27
CA PHE A 153 17.46 1.25 -9.91
C PHE A 153 17.87 2.41 -8.98
N CYS A 154 19.12 2.87 -9.04
CA CYS A 154 19.60 4.03 -8.29
C CYS A 154 18.84 5.32 -8.68
N GLU A 155 18.64 5.58 -9.97
CA GLU A 155 17.81 6.70 -10.44
C GLU A 155 16.37 6.58 -9.91
N SER A 156 15.79 5.38 -10.00
CA SER A 156 14.43 5.08 -9.54
C SER A 156 14.23 5.32 -8.04
N ARG A 157 15.22 4.96 -7.21
CA ARG A 157 15.26 5.22 -5.76
C ARG A 157 15.34 6.71 -5.42
N GLN A 158 15.87 7.53 -6.31
CA GLN A 158 15.95 8.99 -6.14
C GLN A 158 14.72 9.73 -6.68
N LEU A 159 13.65 9.04 -7.10
CA LEU A 159 12.40 9.67 -7.52
C LEU A 159 11.55 10.05 -6.30
N SER A 160 11.06 11.29 -6.28
CA SER A 160 10.16 11.83 -5.27
C SER A 160 9.16 12.79 -5.92
N PHE A 161 8.02 13.01 -5.26
CA PHE A 161 7.04 14.02 -5.67
C PHE A 161 7.62 15.45 -5.68
N SER A 162 8.60 15.73 -4.81
CA SER A 162 9.27 17.04 -4.74
C SER A 162 10.09 17.40 -5.99
N LYS A 163 10.54 16.43 -6.81
CA LYS A 163 11.26 16.72 -8.07
C LYS A 163 10.42 17.50 -9.09
N LYS A 164 9.09 17.50 -8.99
CA LYS A 164 8.16 18.26 -9.85
C LYS A 164 7.15 19.03 -9.02
N ALA A 165 7.64 19.83 -8.07
CA ALA A 165 6.84 20.52 -7.04
C ALA A 165 5.63 21.32 -7.57
N SER A 166 5.73 21.99 -8.73
CA SER A 166 4.55 22.65 -9.34
C SER A 166 3.48 21.63 -9.70
N LYS A 167 3.82 20.62 -10.52
CA LYS A 167 2.86 19.58 -10.94
C LYS A 167 2.26 18.83 -9.75
N PHE A 168 3.01 18.66 -8.66
CA PHE A 168 2.48 18.07 -7.43
C PHE A 168 1.49 18.99 -6.70
N ARG A 169 1.73 20.31 -6.67
CA ARG A 169 0.77 21.31 -6.16
C ARG A 169 -0.50 21.35 -7.02
N ASP A 170 -0.34 21.29 -8.34
CA ASP A 170 -1.44 21.32 -9.30
C ASP A 170 -2.29 20.03 -9.22
N TRP A 171 -1.63 18.86 -9.06
CA TRP A 171 -2.28 17.55 -8.88
C TRP A 171 -3.07 17.44 -7.57
N LEU A 172 -2.61 18.08 -6.48
CA LEU A 172 -3.37 18.21 -5.22
C LEU A 172 -4.43 19.32 -5.26
N ASP A 173 -4.60 20.03 -6.38
CA ASP A 173 -5.47 21.20 -6.54
C ASP A 173 -5.34 22.25 -5.40
N CYS A 174 -4.11 22.49 -4.91
CA CYS A 174 -3.88 23.50 -3.85
C CYS A 174 -4.23 24.94 -4.29
N SER A 175 -4.63 25.16 -5.54
CA SER A 175 -5.01 26.45 -6.11
C SER A 175 -6.45 26.83 -5.76
N SER A 176 -7.36 25.86 -5.67
CA SER A 176 -8.78 26.07 -5.31
C SER A 176 -8.99 26.28 -3.80
N MET A 177 -8.04 25.86 -2.97
CA MET A 177 -8.09 26.02 -1.51
C MET A 177 -8.04 27.47 -1.05
N GLU A 178 -8.85 27.81 -0.03
CA GLU A 178 -8.77 29.09 0.69
C GLU A 178 -7.46 29.22 1.49
N ILE A 179 -7.17 28.23 2.34
CA ILE A 179 -5.96 28.17 3.17
C ILE A 179 -4.93 27.28 2.48
N LYS A 180 -3.85 27.88 1.97
CA LYS A 180 -2.86 27.18 1.12
C LYS A 180 -1.66 26.66 1.94
N PRO A 181 -1.08 25.50 1.58
CA PRO A 181 0.13 25.00 2.21
C PRO A 181 1.38 25.79 1.80
N ASN A 182 2.20 26.14 2.80
CA ASN A 182 3.50 26.76 2.59
C ASN A 182 4.52 25.77 2.00
N ALA A 183 5.72 26.27 1.69
CA ALA A 183 6.78 25.43 1.10
C ALA A 183 7.11 24.21 1.96
N VAL A 184 7.26 24.37 3.28
CA VAL A 184 7.60 23.27 4.20
C VAL A 184 6.46 22.25 4.28
N ALA A 185 5.21 22.69 4.36
CA ALA A 185 4.04 21.81 4.34
C ALA A 185 3.95 21.02 3.03
N MET A 186 4.16 21.67 1.87
CA MET A 186 4.26 20.98 0.57
C MET A 186 5.40 19.97 0.51
N GLU A 187 6.56 20.28 1.10
CA GLU A 187 7.67 19.33 1.20
C GLU A 187 7.34 18.13 2.12
N ILE A 188 6.55 18.31 3.19
CA ILE A 188 6.08 17.22 4.06
C ILE A 188 5.06 16.36 3.31
N LEU A 189 4.09 16.98 2.62
CA LEU A 189 3.09 16.28 1.80
C LEU A 189 3.75 15.43 0.71
N ALA A 190 4.79 15.94 0.04
CA ALA A 190 5.57 15.19 -0.96
C ALA A 190 6.27 13.95 -0.40
N TYR A 191 6.62 13.96 0.89
CA TYR A 191 7.17 12.82 1.61
C TYR A 191 6.08 11.84 2.06
N LEU A 192 4.97 12.33 2.59
CA LEU A 192 3.82 11.50 2.99
C LEU A 192 3.21 10.78 1.77
N ALA A 193 3.22 11.41 0.60
CA ALA A 193 2.88 10.80 -0.67
C ALA A 193 3.81 9.61 -0.98
N TYR A 194 5.13 9.80 -0.87
CA TYR A 194 6.12 8.72 -1.07
C TYR A 194 5.93 7.58 -0.08
N GLU A 195 5.75 7.88 1.22
CA GLU A 195 5.52 6.85 2.25
C GLU A 195 4.21 6.09 2.06
N SER A 196 3.15 6.75 1.55
CA SER A 196 1.87 6.11 1.24
C SER A 196 1.99 5.13 0.06
N VAL A 197 2.70 5.52 -1.01
CA VAL A 197 3.07 4.60 -2.11
C VAL A 197 3.92 3.43 -1.57
N ALA A 198 4.92 3.72 -0.75
CA ALA A 198 5.79 2.69 -0.16
C ALA A 198 4.99 1.68 0.69
N GLN A 199 4.07 2.17 1.52
CA GLN A 199 3.22 1.32 2.35
C GLN A 199 2.24 0.48 1.51
N LEU A 200 1.64 1.03 0.45
CA LEU A 200 0.80 0.28 -0.48
C LEU A 200 1.59 -0.85 -1.16
N VAL A 201 2.82 -0.57 -1.59
CA VAL A 201 3.72 -1.59 -2.19
C VAL A 201 4.10 -2.66 -1.16
N ASP A 202 4.53 -2.30 0.06
CA ASP A 202 4.87 -3.27 1.11
C ASP A 202 3.71 -4.25 1.38
N LEU A 203 2.49 -3.73 1.53
CA LEU A 203 1.30 -4.53 1.81
C LEU A 203 0.87 -5.39 0.61
N ALA A 204 1.00 -4.86 -0.62
CA ALA A 204 0.68 -5.62 -1.82
C ALA A 204 1.70 -6.73 -2.13
N LEU A 205 2.98 -6.53 -1.79
CA LEU A 205 4.00 -7.59 -1.87
C LEU A 205 3.70 -8.72 -0.88
N LEU A 206 3.28 -8.41 0.34
CA LEU A 206 2.83 -9.43 1.30
C LEU A 206 1.57 -10.15 0.82
N VAL A 207 0.56 -9.42 0.31
CA VAL A 207 -0.64 -10.04 -0.26
C VAL A 207 -0.30 -10.94 -1.45
N LYS A 208 0.64 -10.53 -2.32
CA LYS A 208 1.15 -11.37 -3.42
C LYS A 208 1.76 -12.67 -2.87
N GLN A 209 2.58 -12.60 -1.82
CA GLN A 209 3.18 -13.78 -1.17
C GLN A 209 2.13 -14.70 -0.51
N ASP A 210 1.08 -14.14 0.09
CA ASP A 210 -0.05 -14.91 0.64
C ASP A 210 -0.91 -15.56 -0.46
N MET A 211 -1.04 -14.92 -1.62
CA MET A 211 -1.82 -15.42 -2.76
C MET A 211 -1.07 -16.42 -3.63
N THR A 212 0.26 -16.34 -3.71
CA THR A 212 1.04 -17.37 -4.40
C THR A 212 0.88 -18.69 -3.67
N PRO A 213 0.27 -19.73 -4.28
CA PRO A 213 0.11 -21.02 -3.62
C PRO A 213 1.50 -21.57 -3.33
N LYS A 214 1.81 -21.76 -2.05
CA LYS A 214 3.07 -22.39 -1.63
C LYS A 214 3.06 -23.82 -2.15
N THR A 215 3.85 -24.11 -3.18
CA THR A 215 4.07 -25.45 -3.73
C THR A 215 4.94 -26.30 -2.80
N CYS A 216 4.69 -26.23 -1.50
CA CYS A 216 5.47 -26.92 -0.47
C CYS A 216 4.51 -27.48 0.60
N ASP A 217 4.50 -28.81 0.67
CA ASP A 217 3.78 -29.69 1.58
C ASP A 217 2.25 -29.90 1.35
N PRO A 218 1.86 -31.01 0.67
CA PRO A 218 0.49 -31.50 0.58
C PRO A 218 -0.21 -31.75 1.93
N PHE A 219 0.53 -31.89 3.03
CA PHE A 219 -0.03 -32.17 4.36
C PHE A 219 -0.48 -30.94 5.13
N THR A 220 -0.24 -29.71 4.65
CA THR A 220 -0.75 -28.50 5.32
C THR A 220 -2.28 -28.37 5.34
N HIS A 221 -2.99 -29.13 4.50
CA HIS A 221 -4.45 -29.28 4.53
C HIS A 221 -4.94 -30.46 5.40
N ALA A 222 -4.04 -31.24 6.01
CA ALA A 222 -4.39 -32.30 6.95
C ALA A 222 -4.78 -31.72 8.33
N VAL A 223 -5.84 -30.93 8.37
CA VAL A 223 -6.55 -30.61 9.61
C VAL A 223 -7.19 -31.90 10.11
N SER A 224 -6.59 -32.52 11.14
CA SER A 224 -7.06 -33.79 11.69
C SER A 224 -8.56 -33.77 11.99
N ALA A 225 -9.28 -34.77 11.48
CA ALA A 225 -10.75 -34.89 11.61
C ALA A 225 -11.25 -34.79 13.07
N THR A 226 -10.38 -35.08 14.05
CA THR A 226 -10.61 -34.92 15.48
C THR A 226 -11.04 -33.52 15.92
N TYR A 227 -10.72 -32.45 15.17
CA TYR A 227 -11.16 -31.09 15.54
C TYR A 227 -12.65 -30.83 15.24
N ILE A 228 -13.24 -31.53 14.27
CA ILE A 228 -14.67 -31.36 13.90
C ILE A 228 -15.57 -32.05 14.94
N GLN A 229 -15.13 -33.16 15.52
CA GLN A 229 -15.90 -33.93 16.50
C GLN A 229 -16.27 -33.11 17.76
N SER A 230 -15.37 -32.24 18.23
CA SER A 230 -15.52 -31.50 19.50
C SER A 230 -16.52 -30.34 19.45
N ARG A 231 -17.06 -29.98 18.28
CA ARG A 231 -18.07 -28.92 18.16
C ARG A 231 -19.51 -29.45 18.24
N ASN A 232 -19.74 -30.69 17.81
CA ASN A 232 -21.09 -31.29 17.77
C ASN A 232 -21.51 -31.96 19.09
N THR A 233 -20.57 -32.29 19.99
CA THR A 233 -20.91 -32.93 21.29
C THR A 233 -21.48 -31.96 22.32
N ALA A 234 -21.26 -30.65 22.16
CA ALA A 234 -21.77 -29.63 23.08
C ALA A 234 -23.27 -29.31 22.90
N GLU A 235 -23.79 -29.43 21.66
CA GLU A 235 -25.21 -29.12 21.37
C GLU A 235 -26.15 -30.31 21.65
N LEU A 236 -25.63 -31.56 21.68
CA LEU A 236 -26.45 -32.76 21.86
C LEU A 236 -26.82 -33.06 23.33
N LEU A 237 -26.15 -32.44 24.31
CA LEU A 237 -26.36 -32.70 25.75
C LEU A 237 -27.34 -31.73 26.44
N ALA A 238 -27.87 -30.74 25.71
CA ALA A 238 -28.74 -29.70 26.27
C ALA A 238 -30.26 -29.97 26.10
N GLN A 239 -30.66 -31.09 25.49
CA GLN A 239 -32.06 -31.35 25.12
C GLN A 239 -32.52 -32.80 25.39
N THR A 240 -32.66 -33.17 26.67
CA THR A 240 -33.26 -34.47 27.07
C THR A 240 -34.12 -34.39 28.35
N ALA A 241 -35.44 -34.11 28.20
CA ALA A 241 -36.52 -34.42 29.17
C ALA A 241 -37.91 -34.21 28.46
N PRO A 242 -39.01 -34.90 28.83
CA PRO A 242 -39.75 -35.66 27.80
C PRO A 242 -41.30 -35.56 27.72
N LEU A 243 -41.87 -36.08 26.62
CA LEU A 243 -43.30 -36.54 26.39
C LEU A 243 -44.38 -35.42 26.35
N LYS A 244 -45.44 -35.38 25.51
CA LYS A 244 -46.21 -36.24 24.55
C LYS A 244 -46.96 -35.30 23.55
N SER A 245 -47.65 -35.66 22.45
CA SER A 245 -47.89 -36.87 21.63
C SER A 245 -48.61 -36.49 20.31
N CYS A 246 -48.66 -37.38 19.30
CA CYS A 246 -49.38 -37.19 18.00
C CYS A 246 -50.87 -37.62 18.07
N PRO A 247 -51.73 -37.46 17.03
CA PRO A 247 -51.61 -38.18 15.73
C PRO A 247 -52.06 -37.46 14.40
N ASP A 248 -51.53 -37.99 13.30
CA ASP A 248 -52.09 -38.26 11.94
C ASP A 248 -52.58 -37.20 10.91
N THR A 249 -52.27 -37.53 9.64
CA THR A 249 -52.55 -36.93 8.31
C THR A 249 -53.88 -37.49 7.71
N PRO A 250 -54.34 -37.28 6.42
CA PRO A 250 -53.62 -36.92 5.18
C PRO A 250 -54.30 -35.93 4.18
N GLU A 251 -53.63 -35.78 3.04
CA GLU A 251 -53.90 -34.97 1.84
C GLU A 251 -54.98 -35.54 0.89
N ASN A 252 -55.63 -34.69 0.06
CA ASN A 252 -56.46 -35.11 -1.08
C ASN A 252 -56.64 -34.04 -2.19
N THR A 253 -56.64 -34.47 -3.46
CA THR A 253 -56.94 -33.74 -4.72
C THR A 253 -58.17 -34.41 -5.41
N PRO A 254 -58.57 -34.23 -6.71
CA PRO A 254 -58.35 -33.22 -7.78
C PRO A 254 -59.72 -32.54 -8.14
N PRO A 255 -60.20 -32.20 -9.38
CA PRO A 255 -59.61 -32.05 -10.73
C PRO A 255 -59.93 -30.68 -11.42
N ALA A 256 -60.52 -30.65 -12.64
CA ALA A 256 -60.61 -29.48 -13.55
C ALA A 256 -61.86 -29.46 -14.48
N THR A 257 -62.06 -28.35 -15.22
CA THR A 257 -63.05 -28.18 -16.33
C THR A 257 -62.49 -27.20 -17.41
N PRO A 258 -63.05 -27.11 -18.65
CA PRO A 258 -62.22 -27.02 -19.88
C PRO A 258 -62.26 -25.69 -20.69
N ASN A 259 -61.40 -25.67 -21.73
CA ASN A 259 -61.10 -24.61 -22.72
C ASN A 259 -62.28 -23.92 -23.42
N PRO A 260 -62.03 -22.71 -23.96
CA PRO A 260 -62.28 -22.44 -25.40
C PRO A 260 -61.10 -21.73 -26.14
N PRO A 261 -61.14 -21.53 -27.48
CA PRO A 261 -59.92 -21.49 -28.31
C PRO A 261 -59.58 -20.18 -29.07
N SER A 262 -58.32 -20.09 -29.50
CA SER A 262 -57.80 -19.62 -30.82
C SER A 262 -58.19 -18.26 -31.41
N VAL A 263 -57.21 -17.32 -31.48
CA VAL A 263 -56.76 -16.55 -32.68
C VAL A 263 -55.27 -16.16 -32.46
N GLY A 264 -54.33 -16.07 -33.43
CA GLY A 264 -54.31 -16.53 -34.83
C GLY A 264 -53.63 -15.56 -35.82
N ALA A 265 -52.29 -15.57 -35.97
CA ALA A 265 -51.57 -14.80 -37.02
C ALA A 265 -50.28 -15.47 -37.53
N GLN A 266 -50.16 -15.64 -38.86
CA GLN A 266 -48.96 -16.11 -39.57
C GLN A 266 -48.20 -14.93 -40.18
N HIS A 267 -46.88 -15.08 -40.41
CA HIS A 267 -46.36 -15.13 -41.78
C HIS A 267 -44.90 -15.59 -41.86
N GLN A 268 -44.61 -16.39 -42.89
CA GLN A 268 -43.25 -16.69 -43.36
C GLN A 268 -42.95 -15.84 -44.61
N GLY A 269 -41.67 -15.58 -44.87
CA GLY A 269 -41.19 -15.04 -46.15
C GLY A 269 -39.73 -15.39 -46.41
N LYS A 270 -39.46 -16.24 -47.40
CA LYS A 270 -38.10 -16.58 -47.88
C LYS A 270 -37.62 -15.55 -48.91
N GLY A 271 -36.29 -15.39 -49.04
CA GLY A 271 -35.65 -14.75 -50.19
C GLY A 271 -34.13 -14.89 -50.13
N GLN A 272 -33.50 -15.32 -51.22
CA GLN A 272 -32.05 -15.57 -51.32
C GLN A 272 -31.51 -15.10 -52.69
N ALA A 273 -30.21 -14.75 -52.71
CA ALA A 273 -29.31 -14.61 -53.86
C ALA A 273 -29.33 -13.30 -54.70
N GLY A 274 -28.11 -12.77 -54.95
CA GLY A 274 -27.65 -12.60 -56.34
C GLY A 274 -27.03 -11.26 -56.78
N ALA A 275 -25.71 -11.30 -57.06
CA ALA A 275 -25.00 -10.61 -58.16
C ALA A 275 -24.61 -9.10 -58.09
N LEU A 276 -23.28 -8.90 -58.01
CA LEU A 276 -22.41 -8.10 -58.92
C LEU A 276 -22.73 -6.63 -59.28
N GLY A 277 -21.74 -5.76 -59.02
CA GLY A 277 -21.58 -4.45 -59.65
C GLY A 277 -20.16 -3.89 -59.47
N ASN A 278 -19.42 -3.68 -60.56
CA ASN A 278 -18.07 -3.09 -60.54
C ASN A 278 -18.11 -1.57 -60.39
N GLY A 279 -17.14 -1.01 -59.67
CA GLY A 279 -16.87 0.44 -59.63
C GLY A 279 -15.40 0.68 -59.34
N VAL A 280 -14.65 1.12 -60.36
CA VAL A 280 -13.25 1.54 -60.23
C VAL A 280 -13.24 3.01 -59.86
N ASP A 281 -12.53 3.39 -58.79
CA ASP A 281 -11.87 4.68 -58.76
C ASP A 281 -10.66 4.71 -57.82
N SER A 282 -9.57 5.30 -58.29
CA SER A 282 -8.27 5.28 -57.64
C SER A 282 -7.94 6.62 -57.00
N ASN A 283 -7.69 6.64 -55.68
CA ASN A 283 -7.03 7.79 -55.06
C ASN A 283 -6.05 7.38 -53.94
N LYS A 284 -4.85 7.96 -53.98
CA LYS A 284 -3.65 7.47 -53.29
C LYS A 284 -3.25 8.40 -52.14
N ALA A 285 -3.72 8.12 -50.92
CA ALA A 285 -3.37 8.88 -49.71
C ALA A 285 -2.63 8.01 -48.67
N LYS A 286 -1.43 8.45 -48.25
CA LYS A 286 -0.60 7.76 -47.25
C LYS A 286 -1.25 7.81 -45.85
N GLN A 287 -1.75 6.69 -45.34
CA GLN A 287 -2.05 6.57 -43.90
C GLN A 287 -0.94 5.83 -43.14
N ARG A 288 -0.53 6.42 -42.00
CA ARG A 288 0.46 5.85 -41.08
C ARG A 288 -0.16 4.63 -40.38
N LYS A 289 0.61 3.54 -40.29
CA LYS A 289 0.18 2.21 -39.82
C LYS A 289 -0.30 2.22 -38.36
N ARG A 290 -1.60 2.47 -38.14
CA ARG A 290 -2.26 2.34 -36.83
C ARG A 290 -2.38 0.85 -36.51
N LYS A 291 -1.53 0.30 -35.62
CA LYS A 291 -1.56 -1.11 -35.24
C LYS A 291 -2.80 -1.35 -34.36
N LYS A 292 -3.86 -1.91 -34.96
CA LYS A 292 -5.09 -2.31 -34.28
C LYS A 292 -4.78 -3.40 -33.26
N SER A 293 -5.09 -3.15 -31.98
CA SER A 293 -4.97 -4.15 -30.92
C SER A 293 -5.94 -5.30 -31.19
N ALA A 294 -5.42 -6.50 -31.37
CA ALA A 294 -6.23 -7.71 -31.26
C ALA A 294 -6.34 -8.07 -29.77
N ALA A 295 -7.56 -8.09 -29.26
CA ALA A 295 -7.82 -8.70 -27.96
C ALA A 295 -7.60 -10.21 -28.09
N ALA A 296 -6.56 -10.72 -27.45
CA ALA A 296 -6.38 -12.14 -27.22
C ALA A 296 -6.41 -12.34 -25.70
N GLY A 297 -7.50 -12.90 -25.19
CA GLY A 297 -7.56 -13.43 -23.84
C GLY A 297 -6.62 -14.61 -23.75
N GLY A 298 -5.36 -14.35 -23.40
CA GLY A 298 -4.37 -15.35 -23.07
C GLY A 298 -4.25 -15.44 -21.56
N THR A 299 -4.30 -16.67 -21.04
CA THR A 299 -4.05 -17.04 -19.63
C THR A 299 -2.99 -16.15 -18.98
N GLU A 300 -3.29 -15.59 -17.80
CA GLU A 300 -2.40 -14.71 -17.06
C GLU A 300 -1.03 -15.37 -16.85
N ALA A 301 -0.06 -14.98 -17.68
CA ALA A 301 1.33 -15.29 -17.42
C ALA A 301 1.69 -14.62 -16.09
N ASN A 302 2.14 -15.42 -15.12
CA ASN A 302 2.40 -15.04 -13.74
C ASN A 302 3.45 -13.91 -13.68
N SER A 303 2.99 -12.68 -13.87
CA SER A 303 3.83 -11.51 -14.00
C SER A 303 4.33 -11.12 -12.62
N ASP A 304 5.65 -10.96 -12.49
CA ASP A 304 6.26 -10.56 -11.22
C ASP A 304 5.82 -9.15 -10.77
N ALA A 305 5.17 -8.37 -11.64
CA ALA A 305 4.57 -7.10 -11.28
C ALA A 305 3.40 -7.27 -10.29
N ILE A 306 3.24 -6.28 -9.41
CA ILE A 306 2.10 -6.17 -8.50
C ILE A 306 0.83 -5.96 -9.33
N GLN A 307 -0.12 -6.90 -9.22
CA GLN A 307 -1.43 -6.81 -9.85
C GLN A 307 -2.37 -5.84 -9.09
N PRO A 308 -3.35 -5.21 -9.77
CA PRO A 308 -4.36 -4.37 -9.11
C PRO A 308 -5.17 -5.15 -8.06
N GLY A 309 -5.30 -6.48 -8.22
CA GLY A 309 -5.91 -7.37 -7.23
C GLY A 309 -5.19 -7.38 -5.88
N HIS A 310 -3.84 -7.36 -5.87
CA HIS A 310 -3.05 -7.31 -4.64
C HIS A 310 -3.28 -6.00 -3.88
N ILE A 311 -3.39 -4.87 -4.60
CA ILE A 311 -3.67 -3.55 -4.00
C ILE A 311 -5.09 -3.52 -3.40
N ARG A 312 -6.10 -4.00 -4.15
CA ARG A 312 -7.48 -4.08 -3.64
C ARG A 312 -7.60 -4.95 -2.38
N GLU A 313 -6.97 -6.11 -2.38
CA GLU A 313 -6.95 -7.00 -1.21
C GLU A 313 -6.14 -6.42 -0.05
N ALA A 314 -5.02 -5.72 -0.32
CA ALA A 314 -4.26 -5.00 0.71
C ALA A 314 -5.11 -3.92 1.39
N ILE A 315 -5.91 -3.15 0.63
CA ILE A 315 -6.89 -2.23 1.21
C ILE A 315 -7.95 -2.98 2.01
N ARG A 316 -8.52 -4.07 1.48
CA ARG A 316 -9.56 -4.85 2.18
C ARG A 316 -9.08 -5.39 3.53
N ARG A 317 -7.83 -5.86 3.62
CA ARG A 317 -7.22 -6.39 4.85
C ARG A 317 -6.68 -5.32 5.80
N TYR A 318 -6.15 -4.22 5.25
CA TYR A 318 -5.29 -3.28 5.99
C TYR A 318 -5.67 -1.81 5.85
N SER A 319 -6.88 -1.46 5.37
CA SER A 319 -7.36 -0.07 5.26
C SER A 319 -7.09 0.78 6.50
N HIS A 320 -7.37 0.22 7.69
CA HIS A 320 -7.09 0.83 8.99
C HIS A 320 -5.61 1.14 9.28
N LYS A 321 -4.67 0.60 8.48
CA LYS A 321 -3.21 0.81 8.56
C LYS A 321 -2.64 1.72 7.47
N ILE A 322 -3.39 2.00 6.40
CA ILE A 322 -2.88 2.67 5.19
C ILE A 322 -3.05 4.19 5.30
N GLY A 323 -2.01 4.92 4.89
CA GLY A 323 -2.06 6.37 4.69
C GLY A 323 -1.45 7.19 5.84
N PRO A 324 -1.39 8.52 5.69
CA PRO A 324 -0.59 9.38 6.56
C PRO A 324 -1.11 9.47 7.99
N LEU A 325 -2.43 9.43 8.19
CA LEU A 325 -3.09 9.61 9.50
C LEU A 325 -3.58 8.31 10.15
N SER A 326 -3.40 7.17 9.48
CA SER A 326 -3.74 5.86 10.03
C SER A 326 -2.75 5.44 11.14
N PRO A 327 -3.20 4.80 12.24
CA PRO A 327 -2.32 4.34 13.31
C PRO A 327 -1.51 3.09 12.95
N PHE A 328 -0.18 3.14 13.14
CA PHE A 328 0.70 1.99 13.07
C PHE A 328 0.38 0.97 14.17
N THR A 329 0.06 -0.26 13.76
CA THR A 329 -0.16 -1.39 14.68
C THR A 329 0.83 -2.54 14.37
N PRO A 330 1.79 -2.85 15.27
CA PRO A 330 2.84 -3.86 15.06
C PRO A 330 2.34 -5.31 15.20
N ARG A 331 1.15 -5.62 14.66
CA ARG A 331 0.62 -7.00 14.63
C ARG A 331 1.37 -7.92 13.65
N TRP A 332 2.35 -7.39 12.91
CA TRP A 332 3.16 -8.12 11.94
C TRP A 332 4.09 -9.18 12.55
N LEU A 333 4.54 -9.01 13.80
CA LEU A 333 5.48 -9.96 14.42
C LEU A 333 4.86 -11.32 14.78
N ARG A 334 3.54 -11.45 14.95
CA ARG A 334 2.95 -12.69 15.51
C ARG A 334 2.77 -13.83 14.50
N ASN A 335 2.65 -13.53 13.20
CA ASN A 335 2.40 -14.54 12.17
C ASN A 335 3.63 -14.84 11.27
N GLY A 336 4.71 -14.05 11.39
CA GLY A 336 5.94 -14.25 10.60
C GLY A 336 7.12 -14.91 11.34
N ARG A 337 7.13 -14.92 12.68
CA ARG A 337 8.28 -15.35 13.49
C ARG A 337 8.31 -16.84 13.91
N ALA A 338 7.49 -17.69 13.30
CA ALA A 338 7.46 -19.13 13.63
C ALA A 338 8.58 -19.98 12.97
N TYR A 339 9.34 -19.43 12.01
CA TYR A 339 10.24 -20.23 11.14
C TYR A 339 11.67 -19.69 10.97
N PHE A 340 12.23 -18.99 11.98
CA PHE A 340 13.65 -18.58 11.97
C PHE A 340 14.32 -18.64 13.37
N SER A 341 13.97 -19.64 14.19
CA SER A 341 14.62 -19.89 15.48
C SER A 341 14.83 -21.39 15.72
N SER A 342 15.50 -22.08 14.80
CA SER A 342 15.75 -23.53 14.90
C SER A 342 17.11 -23.99 14.34
N PHE A 343 18.09 -23.08 14.22
CA PHE A 343 19.47 -23.43 13.83
C PHE A 343 20.49 -22.50 14.49
N LEU A 344 20.67 -22.63 15.81
CA LEU A 344 21.85 -22.12 16.54
C LEU A 344 21.91 -22.64 18.00
N PHE A 345 21.81 -23.95 18.21
CA PHE A 345 22.20 -24.60 19.48
C PHE A 345 22.56 -26.08 19.24
N ALA A 346 23.72 -26.33 18.62
CA ALA A 346 24.29 -27.67 18.48
C ALA A 346 25.83 -27.57 18.43
N GLY A 347 26.50 -28.13 19.45
CA GLY A 347 27.95 -27.98 19.67
C GLY A 347 28.30 -26.66 20.37
N THR A 348 29.03 -26.61 21.48
CA THR A 348 29.96 -27.61 22.04
C THR A 348 29.81 -27.73 23.57
N SER A 349 29.60 -28.97 24.06
CA SER A 349 29.79 -29.30 25.47
C SER A 349 30.80 -30.46 25.56
N ILE A 350 32.09 -30.11 25.58
CA ILE A 350 33.16 -31.07 25.84
C ILE A 350 33.53 -31.03 27.32
N ARG A 351 33.40 -32.19 27.95
CA ARG A 351 33.63 -32.50 29.36
C ARG A 351 34.94 -31.92 29.90
N LYS A 352 34.87 -31.31 31.10
CA LYS A 352 35.88 -31.50 32.15
C LYS A 352 35.19 -31.70 33.49
N GLN A 353 35.36 -32.88 34.07
CA GLN A 353 35.14 -33.17 35.48
C GLN A 353 36.35 -33.94 36.00
N ASN A 354 36.80 -33.57 37.21
CA ASN A 354 37.73 -34.29 38.10
C ASN A 354 39.18 -34.42 37.57
N LYS A 355 40.22 -34.07 38.33
CA LYS A 355 40.47 -34.36 39.75
C LYS A 355 41.46 -33.38 40.39
N LEU A 356 41.39 -33.33 41.73
CA LEU A 356 42.37 -32.83 42.72
C LEU A 356 42.60 -31.31 42.72
#